data_AF-A0A661Z2I2-F1
#
_entry.id   AF-A0A661Z2I2-F1
#
_cell.length_a   1.000
_cell.length_b   1.000
_cell.length_c   1.000
_cell.angle_alpha   90.00
_cell.angle_beta   90.00
_cell.angle_gamma   90.00
#
_symmetry.space_group_name_H-M   'P 1'
#
loop_
_entity.id
_entity.type
_entity.pdbx_description
1 polymer ?
#
loop_
_entity_poly.entity_id
_entity_poly.type
_entity_poly.pdbx_seq_one_letter_code
_entity_poly.pdbx_strand_id
1 'polypeptide(L)' 'NITQMGGKKLPSHIEIIPADDPGNKTIVDLVDIKFDVDINDSFYSQQNMKRIR' A
#
# COMPACT_ATOMS: atom_id res chain seq x y z
N ASN A 1 3.86 13.31 5.49
CA ASN A 1 5.28 12.92 5.36
C ASN A 1 5.58 12.51 3.93
N ILE A 2 6.64 13.04 3.34
CA ILE A 2 7.11 12.67 1.99
C ILE A 2 8.47 11.99 2.17
N THR A 3 8.59 10.76 1.67
CA THR A 3 9.76 9.91 1.85
C THR A 3 10.27 9.44 0.49
N GLN A 4 11.58 9.23 0.37
CA GLN A 4 12.18 8.64 -0.82
C GLN A 4 12.08 7.12 -0.72
N MET A 5 11.31 6.51 -1.63
CA MET A 5 11.04 5.06 -1.66
C MET A 5 11.32 4.56 -3.07
N GLY A 6 12.15 3.52 -3.20
CA GLY A 6 12.53 2.95 -4.50
C GLY A 6 13.04 3.99 -5.52
N GLY A 7 13.79 5.00 -5.06
CA GLY A 7 14.34 6.07 -5.90
C GLY A 7 13.36 7.21 -6.24
N LYS A 8 12.08 7.11 -5.89
CA LYS A 8 11.04 8.11 -6.14
C LYS A 8 10.63 8.82 -4.84
N LYS A 9 10.24 10.10 -4.93
CA LYS A 9 9.65 10.83 -3.78
C LYS A 9 8.15 10.60 -3.78
N LEU A 10 7.64 9.97 -2.71
CA LEU A 10 6.23 9.64 -2.57
C LEU A 10 5.71 10.03 -1.18
N PRO A 11 4.42 10.40 -1.06
CA PRO A 11 3.79 10.53 0.24
C PRO A 11 3.86 9.17 0.94
N SER A 12 4.35 9.15 2.17
CA SER A 12 4.48 7.93 2.97
C SER A 12 3.41 7.79 4.05
N HIS A 13 2.56 8.80 4.20
CA HIS A 13 1.52 8.86 5.22
C HIS A 13 0.25 9.39 4.59
N ILE A 14 -0.81 8.59 4.63
CA ILE A 14 -2.12 8.90 4.07
C ILE A 14 -3.14 8.84 5.21
N GLU A 15 -3.92 9.90 5.37
CA GLU A 15 -5.00 9.97 6.35
C GLU A 15 -6.34 10.03 5.60
N ILE A 16 -7.22 9.08 5.93
CA ILE A 16 -8.56 8.99 5.36
C ILE A 16 -9.54 9.30 6.49
N ILE A 17 -10.26 10.40 6.33
CA ILE A 17 -11.29 10.86 7.26
C ILE A 17 -12.64 10.69 6.55
N PRO A 18 -13.55 9.82 7.06
CA PRO A 18 -14.89 9.67 6.49
C PRO A 18 -15.67 10.98 6.57
N ALA A 19 -16.36 11.34 5.49
CA ALA A 19 -17.14 12.57 5.44
C ALA A 19 -18.34 12.57 6.40
N ASP A 20 -18.99 11.41 6.56
CA ASP A 20 -20.20 11.24 7.37
C ASP A 20 -19.90 10.95 8.86
N ASP A 21 -18.65 10.61 9.18
CA ASP A 21 -18.21 10.31 10.55
C ASP A 21 -16.77 10.78 10.78
N PRO A 22 -16.58 12.08 11.00
CA PRO A 22 -15.25 12.68 11.17
C PRO A 22 -14.56 12.28 12.48
N GLY A 23 -15.25 11.57 13.38
CA GLY A 23 -14.65 11.01 14.59
C GLY A 23 -13.78 9.78 14.32
N ASN A 24 -13.96 9.17 13.16
CA ASN A 24 -13.17 8.02 12.71
C ASN A 24 -12.08 8.46 11.73
N LYS A 25 -10.95 7.75 11.75
CA LYS A 25 -9.91 7.91 10.76
C LYS A 25 -9.12 6.64 10.52
N THR A 26 -8.69 6.47 9.28
CA THR A 26 -7.75 5.42 8.90
C THR A 26 -6.44 6.08 8.51
N ILE A 27 -5.36 5.66 9.17
CA ILE A 27 -4.00 6.09 8.84
C ILE A 27 -3.32 4.94 8.11
N VAL A 28 -2.72 5.24 6.96
CA VAL A 28 -1.91 4.30 6.18
C VAL A 28 -0.49 4.84 6.09
N ASP A 29 0.44 4.13 6.72
CA ASP A 29 1.87 4.38 6.62
C ASP A 29 2.51 3.42 5.63
N LEU A 30 3.11 3.97 4.58
CA LEU A 30 3.91 3.21 3.63
C LEU A 30 5.31 3.08 4.21
N VAL A 31 5.76 1.84 4.41
CA VAL A 31 7.05 1.54 5.06
C VAL A 31 8.16 1.30 4.03
N ASP A 32 7.87 0.53 2.98
CA ASP A 32 8.81 0.22 1.89
C ASP A 32 8.06 0.04 0.56
N ILE A 33 8.67 0.47 -0.55
CA ILE A 33 8.14 0.29 -1.90
C ILE A 33 9.27 -0.10 -2.83
N LYS A 34 9.08 -1.24 -3.54
CA LYS A 34 9.99 -1.74 -4.56
C LYS A 34 9.33 -1.62 -5.92
N PHE A 35 10.05 -1.03 -6.88
CA PHE A 35 9.60 -0.90 -8.28
C PHE A 35 10.23 -1.98 -9.13
N ASP A 36 9.58 -2.26 -10.27
CA ASP A 36 10.10 -3.16 -11.32
C ASP A 36 10.43 -4.57 -10.80
N VAL A 37 9.69 -5.03 -9.78
CA VAL A 37 9.81 -6.39 -9.27
C VAL A 37 9.23 -7.36 -10.28
N ASP A 38 10.02 -8.34 -10.70
CA ASP A 38 9.55 -9.44 -11.53
C ASP A 38 8.66 -10.36 -10.70
N ILE A 39 7.35 -10.31 -10.97
CA ILE A 39 6.34 -11.11 -10.28
C ILE A 39 5.67 -11.99 -11.32
N ASN A 40 5.77 -13.30 -11.13
CA ASN A 40 5.15 -14.28 -12.02
C ASN A 40 3.62 -14.10 -12.06
N ASP A 41 3.01 -14.19 -13.24
CA ASP A 41 1.56 -14.02 -13.44
C ASP A 41 0.69 -14.93 -12.56
N SER A 42 1.16 -16.14 -12.26
CA SER A 42 0.44 -17.08 -11.37
C SER A 42 0.25 -16.55 -9.95
N PHE A 43 1.06 -15.57 -9.54
CA PHE A 43 0.93 -14.88 -8.25
C PHE A 43 -0.44 -14.23 -8.09
N TYR A 44 -0.99 -13.65 -9.17
CA TYR A 44 -2.26 -12.93 -9.18
C TYR A 44 -3.48 -13.84 -9.32
N SER A 45 -3.30 -15.16 -9.22
CA SER A 45 -4.41 -16.11 -9.28
C SER A 45 -5.21 -16.15 -7.98
N GLN A 46 -6.53 -16.32 -8.09
CA GLN A 46 -7.42 -16.44 -6.92
C GLN A 46 -7.05 -17.64 -6.01
N GLN A 47 -6.52 -18.73 -6.59
CA GLN A 47 -6.03 -19.86 -5.80
C GLN A 47 -4.82 -19.46 -4.94
N ASN A 48 -3.90 -18.66 -5.50
CA ASN A 48 -2.74 -18.18 -4.77
C ASN A 48 -3.12 -17.18 -3.67
N MET A 49 -4.11 -16.30 -3.90
CA MET A 49 -4.61 -15.36 -2.86
C MET A 49 -5.13 -16.05 -1.60
N LYS A 50 -5.73 -17.25 -1.71
CA LYS A 50 -6.19 -18.03 -0.55
C LYS A 50 -5.06 -18.68 0.24
N ARG A 51 -3.89 -18.84 -0.39
CA ARG A 51 -2.74 -19.57 0.16
C ARG A 51 -1.75 -18.63 0.86
N ILE A 52 -1.66 -17.38 0.42
CA ILE A 52 -0.82 -16.35 1.04
C ILE A 52 -1.43 -16.01 2.42
N ARG A 53 -0.67 -16.29 3.49
CA ARG A 53 -0.94 -15.90 4.88
C ARG A 53 0.10 -14.88 5.33
#